data_AF-A0A0S2SGN5-F1
#
_entry.id   AF-A0A0S2SGN5-F1
#
_cell.length_a   1.000
_cell.length_b   1.000
_cell.length_c   1.000
_cell.angle_alpha   90.00
_cell.angle_beta   90.00
_cell.angle_gamma   90.00
#
_symmetry.space_group_name_H-M   'P 1'
#
loop_
_entity.id
_entity.type
_entity.pdbx_description
1 polymer ?
#
loop_
_entity_poly.entity_id
_entity_poly.type
_entity_poly.pdbx_seq_one_letter_code
_entity_poly.pdbx_strand_id
1 'polypeptide(L)'
;MKMRLYLFLLLTLGPSTLWADDAVRIRQFEEDIRILKRTVIDQSERIDALERQLSTSAPASTPGKRSPAPAGTVTGGWHSPANWGRVKDGMSQSQVVSLLGQPTSIENIGPYRTLFYRGEVNGSFVSGNAQLTDDRVWQVNEPVF
;
A
#
# COMPACT_ATOMS: atom_id res chain seq x y z
N MET A 1 2.93 -81.70 6.72
CA MET A 1 3.61 -80.80 7.66
C MET A 1 3.70 -79.41 7.03
N LYS A 2 3.04 -78.42 7.64
CA LYS A 2 3.39 -76.97 7.72
C LYS A 2 3.89 -76.29 6.42
N MET A 3 3.08 -75.51 5.69
CA MET A 3 2.71 -74.12 5.99
C MET A 3 3.93 -73.19 6.18
N ARG A 4 3.95 -72.05 5.44
CA ARG A 4 4.99 -70.99 5.28
C ARG A 4 5.79 -71.19 3.99
N LEU A 5 5.54 -70.45 2.92
CA LEU A 5 5.92 -69.04 2.82
C LEU A 5 5.16 -68.36 1.66
N TYR A 6 3.97 -67.84 1.95
CA TYR A 6 3.35 -66.78 1.17
C TYR A 6 3.99 -65.47 1.65
N LEU A 7 5.14 -65.09 1.10
CA LEU A 7 5.73 -63.75 1.23
C LEU A 7 6.97 -63.68 0.33
N PHE A 8 7.21 -62.54 -0.32
CA PHE A 8 8.13 -62.33 -1.44
C PHE A 8 7.54 -62.87 -2.75
N LEU A 9 6.91 -62.08 -3.61
CA LEU A 9 7.30 -60.74 -4.03
C LEU A 9 6.09 -60.09 -4.72
N LEU A 10 5.14 -59.64 -3.92
CA LEU A 10 4.04 -58.76 -4.33
C LEU A 10 4.61 -57.34 -4.36
N LEU A 11 5.37 -56.98 -5.40
CA LEU A 11 6.00 -55.65 -5.52
C LEU A 11 6.09 -55.15 -6.97
N THR A 12 4.94 -55.09 -7.64
CA THR A 12 4.78 -54.28 -8.86
C THR A 12 3.46 -53.50 -8.74
N LEU A 13 3.40 -52.57 -7.78
CA LEU A 13 2.28 -51.63 -7.67
C LEU A 13 2.80 -50.23 -7.23
N GLY A 14 2.98 -49.33 -8.21
CA GLY A 14 3.05 -47.86 -8.10
C GLY A 14 4.37 -47.22 -7.61
N PRO A 15 4.70 -45.95 -7.98
CA PRO A 15 3.76 -44.90 -8.42
C PRO A 15 4.21 -44.11 -9.68
N SER A 16 3.36 -44.04 -10.71
CA SER A 16 3.56 -43.14 -11.87
C SER A 16 2.69 -41.87 -11.80
N THR A 17 2.23 -41.47 -10.61
CA THR A 17 1.21 -40.40 -10.46
C THR A 17 1.75 -39.04 -10.01
N LEU A 18 3.06 -38.87 -9.78
CA LEU A 18 3.63 -37.61 -9.30
C LEU A 18 3.93 -36.56 -10.40
N TRP A 19 4.03 -36.95 -11.68
CA TRP A 19 4.36 -36.02 -12.77
C TRP A 19 3.16 -35.29 -13.40
N ALA A 20 1.94 -35.79 -13.20
CA ALA A 20 0.75 -35.19 -13.78
C ALA A 20 0.35 -33.88 -13.08
N ASP A 21 0.60 -33.77 -11.77
CA ASP A 21 0.27 -32.59 -10.95
C ASP A 21 1.13 -31.38 -11.34
N ASP A 22 2.43 -31.59 -11.55
CA ASP A 22 3.37 -30.55 -11.98
C ASP A 22 3.01 -29.98 -13.36
N ALA A 23 2.62 -30.83 -14.31
CA ALA A 23 2.21 -30.40 -15.65
C ALA A 23 0.91 -29.57 -15.65
N VAL A 24 0.04 -29.75 -14.64
CA VAL A 24 -1.16 -28.92 -14.46
C VAL A 24 -0.80 -27.60 -13.77
N ARG A 25 0.04 -27.63 -12.74
CA ARG A 25 0.53 -26.42 -12.06
C ARG A 25 1.32 -25.50 -12.96
N ILE A 26 2.20 -26.06 -13.81
CA ILE A 26 2.98 -25.29 -14.78
C ILE A 26 2.04 -24.56 -15.74
N ARG A 27 1.00 -25.23 -16.24
CA ARG A 27 -0.01 -24.61 -17.11
C ARG A 27 -0.80 -23.51 -16.40
N GLN A 28 -1.18 -23.74 -15.14
CA GLN A 28 -1.82 -22.72 -14.31
C GLN A 28 -0.92 -21.49 -14.14
N PHE A 29 0.36 -21.69 -13.83
CA PHE A 29 1.31 -20.58 -13.68
C PHE A 29 1.54 -19.82 -14.99
N GLU A 30 1.58 -20.50 -16.13
CA GLU A 30 1.68 -19.85 -17.44
C GLU A 30 0.46 -18.97 -17.74
N GLU A 31 -0.74 -19.41 -17.34
CA GLU A 31 -1.97 -18.63 -17.43
C GLU A 31 -1.95 -17.44 -16.47
N ASP A 32 -1.56 -17.66 -15.21
CA ASP A 32 -1.46 -16.61 -14.21
C ASP A 32 -0.45 -15.53 -14.63
N ILE A 33 0.71 -15.93 -15.17
CA ILE A 33 1.71 -15.00 -15.72
C ILE A 33 1.12 -14.21 -16.89
N ARG A 34 0.35 -14.85 -17.77
CA ARG A 34 -0.28 -14.19 -18.92
C ARG A 34 -1.33 -13.16 -18.47
N ILE A 35 -2.15 -13.53 -17.50
CA ILE A 35 -3.16 -12.65 -16.90
C ILE A 35 -2.46 -11.48 -16.22
N LEU A 36 -1.46 -11.76 -15.39
CA LEU A 36 -0.74 -10.74 -14.65
C LEU A 36 -0.06 -9.73 -15.58
N LYS A 37 0.61 -10.20 -16.64
CA LYS A 37 1.20 -9.34 -17.67
C LYS A 37 0.16 -8.44 -18.32
N ARG A 38 -1.02 -8.99 -18.65
CA ARG A 38 -2.12 -8.20 -19.22
C ARG A 38 -2.63 -7.15 -18.26
N THR A 39 -2.77 -7.49 -16.98
CA THR A 39 -3.18 -6.55 -15.92
C THR A 39 -2.16 -5.43 -15.74
N VAL A 40 -0.86 -5.73 -15.73
CA VAL A 40 0.20 -4.71 -15.62
C VAL A 40 0.15 -3.75 -16.81
N ILE A 41 -0.03 -4.26 -18.03
CA ILE A 41 -0.16 -3.42 -19.24
C ILE A 41 -1.40 -2.52 -19.13
N ASP A 42 -2.56 -3.08 -18.79
CA ASP A 42 -3.81 -2.33 -18.62
C ASP A 42 -3.68 -1.23 -17.56
N GLN A 43 -3.05 -1.54 -16.42
CA GLN A 43 -2.78 -0.58 -15.37
C GLN A 43 -1.80 0.51 -15.82
N SER A 44 -0.76 0.15 -16.57
CA SER A 44 0.20 1.13 -17.11
C SER A 44 -0.49 2.08 -18.10
N GLU A 45 -1.33 1.56 -19.00
CA GLU A 45 -2.08 2.39 -19.95
C GLU A 45 -3.06 3.32 -19.23
N ARG A 46 -3.70 2.83 -18.17
CA ARG A 46 -4.61 3.64 -17.35
C ARG A 46 -3.88 4.73 -16.56
N ILE A 47 -2.69 4.44 -16.04
CA ILE A 47 -1.81 5.43 -15.40
C ILE A 47 -1.41 6.49 -16.43
N ASP A 48 -0.91 6.09 -17.59
CA ASP A 48 -0.53 7.02 -18.67
C ASP A 48 -1.69 7.92 -19.10
N ALA A 49 -2.90 7.36 -19.18
CA ALA A 49 -4.11 8.12 -19.52
C ALA A 49 -4.46 9.16 -18.44
N LEU A 50 -4.38 8.77 -17.16
CA LEU A 50 -4.62 9.67 -16.03
C LEU A 50 -3.54 10.77 -15.95
N GLU A 51 -2.27 10.42 -16.15
CA GLU A 51 -1.18 11.38 -16.21
C GLU A 51 -1.34 12.38 -17.36
N ARG A 52 -1.77 11.93 -18.53
CA ARG A 52 -2.10 12.81 -19.66
C ARG A 52 -3.28 13.72 -19.36
N GLN A 53 -4.32 13.24 -18.68
CA GLN A 53 -5.46 14.07 -18.28
C GLN A 53 -5.07 15.14 -17.26
N LEU A 54 -4.22 14.80 -16.30
CA LEU A 54 -3.63 15.75 -15.35
C LEU A 54 -2.74 16.77 -16.07
N SER A 55 -1.95 16.33 -17.05
CA SER A 55 -1.07 17.19 -17.85
C SER A 55 -1.84 18.12 -18.79
N THR A 56 -2.96 17.66 -19.36
CA THR A 56 -3.80 18.46 -20.27
C THR A 56 -4.65 19.48 -19.49
N SER A 57 -4.87 19.23 -18.19
CA SER A 57 -5.51 20.17 -17.26
C SER A 57 -4.54 21.20 -16.67
N ALA A 58 -3.25 21.14 -17.00
CA ALA A 58 -2.27 22.15 -16.57
C ALA A 58 -2.28 23.34 -17.55
N PRO A 59 -2.70 24.56 -17.15
CA PRO A 59 -2.46 25.73 -17.97
C PRO A 59 -0.95 26.01 -18.00
N ALA A 60 -0.44 26.32 -19.18
CA ALA A 60 0.96 26.69 -19.43
C ALA A 60 1.47 27.65 -18.36
N SER A 61 2.37 27.16 -17.50
CA SER A 61 3.02 27.94 -16.46
C SER A 61 4.53 27.82 -16.62
N THR A 62 5.11 28.97 -16.97
CA THR A 62 6.50 29.40 -16.88
C THR A 62 7.32 28.70 -15.77
N PRO A 63 8.62 28.44 -15.97
CA PRO A 63 9.43 27.76 -14.96
C PRO A 63 9.62 28.66 -13.73
N GLY A 64 9.19 28.16 -12.58
CA GLY A 64 9.52 28.72 -11.27
C GLY A 64 8.33 29.29 -10.49
N LYS A 65 7.62 28.44 -9.75
CA LYS A 65 7.17 28.71 -8.38
C LYS A 65 6.45 27.48 -7.81
N ARG A 66 6.89 27.09 -6.61
CA ARG A 66 6.24 26.13 -5.71
C ARG A 66 4.72 26.31 -5.73
N SER A 67 4.01 25.20 -5.84
CA SER A 67 2.56 25.13 -5.69
C SER A 67 2.13 25.81 -4.38
N PRO A 68 1.08 26.65 -4.36
CA PRO A 68 0.63 27.32 -3.16
C PRO A 68 -0.18 26.35 -2.29
N ALA A 69 0.42 25.90 -1.19
CA ALA A 69 -0.34 25.34 -0.08
C ALA A 69 -1.17 26.47 0.57
N PRO A 70 -2.49 26.29 0.81
CA PRO A 70 -3.18 27.18 1.73
C PRO A 70 -2.74 26.81 3.15
N ALA A 71 -1.84 27.63 3.68
CA ALA A 71 -1.41 27.60 5.07
C ALA A 71 -2.57 28.01 5.98
N GLY A 72 -3.31 27.01 6.49
CA GLY A 72 -3.92 27.13 7.81
C GLY A 72 -2.82 26.90 8.83
N THR A 73 -2.11 27.95 9.24
CA THR A 73 -0.98 27.86 10.16
C THR A 73 -1.49 27.55 11.57
N VAL A 74 -1.67 26.28 11.89
CA VAL A 74 -1.67 25.85 13.29
C VAL A 74 -0.24 26.02 13.79
N THR A 75 0.00 26.96 14.71
CA THR A 75 1.33 27.20 15.27
C THR A 75 1.94 25.90 15.77
N GLY A 76 3.05 25.46 15.16
CA GLY A 76 3.73 24.20 15.47
C GLY A 76 3.22 22.96 14.73
N GLY A 77 1.94 22.89 14.34
CA GLY A 77 1.34 21.81 13.52
C GLY A 77 1.92 20.40 13.74
N TRP A 78 2.11 19.66 12.66
CA TRP A 78 2.79 18.36 12.67
C TRP A 78 4.31 18.44 12.89
N HIS A 79 4.90 19.64 12.84
CA HIS A 79 6.33 19.84 13.15
C HIS A 79 6.61 19.85 14.67
N SER A 80 5.58 19.75 15.52
CA SER A 80 5.70 19.73 16.98
C SER A 80 5.35 18.35 17.54
N PRO A 81 6.27 17.69 18.30
CA PRO A 81 5.98 16.40 18.95
C PRO A 81 4.75 16.45 19.86
N ALA A 82 4.52 17.58 20.54
CA ALA A 82 3.42 17.74 21.48
C ALA A 82 2.04 17.66 20.80
N ASN A 83 1.94 17.98 19.51
CA ASN A 83 0.68 17.89 18.78
C ASN A 83 0.36 16.46 18.35
N TRP A 84 1.38 15.64 18.08
CA TRP A 84 1.20 14.21 17.80
C TRP A 84 0.63 13.46 18.99
N GLY A 85 1.16 13.71 20.19
CA GLY A 85 0.65 13.10 21.42
C GLY A 85 -0.79 13.50 21.79
N ARG A 86 -1.38 14.50 21.11
CA ARG A 86 -2.79 14.90 21.25
C ARG A 86 -3.72 14.13 20.31
N VAL A 87 -3.20 13.54 19.24
CA VAL A 87 -4.00 12.68 18.36
C VAL A 87 -4.33 11.40 19.11
N LYS A 88 -5.60 11.00 19.09
CA LYS A 88 -6.10 9.80 19.78
C LYS A 88 -6.95 8.96 18.83
N ASP A 89 -7.04 7.69 19.14
CA ASP A 89 -7.95 6.76 18.46
C ASP A 89 -9.39 7.30 18.52
N GLY A 90 -10.13 7.14 17.44
CA GLY A 90 -11.49 7.65 17.28
C GLY A 90 -11.60 9.13 16.87
N MET A 91 -10.50 9.88 16.78
CA MET A 91 -10.55 11.24 16.23
C MET A 91 -10.94 11.25 14.76
N SER A 92 -11.71 12.25 14.34
CA SER A 92 -12.03 12.45 12.91
C SER A 92 -10.88 13.08 12.15
N GLN A 93 -10.88 12.98 10.82
CA GLN A 93 -9.89 13.67 9.98
C GLN A 93 -9.83 15.16 10.29
N SER A 94 -10.99 15.82 10.46
CA SER A 94 -11.05 17.25 10.76
C SER A 94 -10.41 17.60 12.11
N GLN A 95 -10.53 16.73 13.11
CA GLN A 95 -9.86 16.89 14.40
C GLN A 95 -8.35 16.71 14.27
N VAL A 96 -7.90 15.70 13.52
CA VAL A 96 -6.47 15.50 13.23
C VAL A 96 -5.88 16.71 12.51
N VAL A 97 -6.56 17.22 11.48
CA VAL A 97 -6.14 18.40 10.73
C VAL A 97 -6.13 19.66 11.60
N SER A 98 -7.03 19.76 12.57
CA SER A 98 -7.03 20.88 13.52
C SER A 98 -5.84 20.86 14.48
N LEU A 99 -5.29 19.68 14.78
CA LEU A 99 -4.13 19.50 15.66
C LEU A 99 -2.79 19.56 14.90
N LEU A 100 -2.70 18.83 13.80
CA LEU A 100 -1.47 18.63 13.03
C LEU A 100 -1.36 19.58 11.82
N GLY A 101 -2.44 20.27 11.46
CA GLY A 101 -2.52 21.02 10.21
C GLY A 101 -2.81 20.11 9.02
N GLN A 102 -2.71 20.68 7.82
CA GLN A 102 -2.97 19.96 6.58
C GLN A 102 -1.90 18.87 6.34
N PRO A 103 -2.31 17.65 5.95
CA PRO A 103 -1.36 16.61 5.58
C PRO A 103 -0.62 17.00 4.29
N THR A 104 0.62 16.54 4.19
CA THR A 104 1.44 16.71 2.99
C THR A 104 0.99 15.82 1.83
N SER A 105 0.36 14.69 2.14
CA SER A 105 -0.25 13.79 1.17
C SER A 105 -1.33 12.95 1.83
N ILE A 106 -2.30 12.51 1.04
CA ILE A 106 -3.39 11.63 1.48
C ILE A 106 -3.44 10.44 0.53
N GLU A 107 -3.47 9.24 1.10
CA GLU A 107 -3.68 7.99 0.36
C GLU A 107 -5.01 7.36 0.78
N ASN A 108 -5.73 6.76 -0.18
CA ASN A 108 -7.00 6.08 0.07
C ASN A 108 -6.95 4.67 -0.53
N ILE A 109 -7.16 3.65 0.29
CA ILE A 109 -7.17 2.24 -0.12
C ILE A 109 -8.42 1.59 0.46
N GLY A 110 -9.46 1.44 -0.36
CA GLY A 110 -10.76 0.93 0.08
C GLY A 110 -11.36 1.82 1.19
N PRO A 111 -11.71 1.28 2.38
CA PRO A 111 -12.22 2.06 3.50
C PRO A 111 -11.11 2.75 4.32
N TYR A 112 -9.84 2.49 4.01
CA TYR A 112 -8.71 3.04 4.73
C TYR A 112 -8.22 4.33 4.09
N ARG A 113 -7.89 5.30 4.94
CA ARG A 113 -7.29 6.58 4.54
C ARG A 113 -6.04 6.84 5.37
N THR A 114 -4.95 7.19 4.73
CA THR A 114 -3.69 7.53 5.40
C THR A 114 -3.35 8.99 5.16
N LEU A 115 -3.20 9.75 6.23
CA LEU A 115 -2.74 11.14 6.22
C LEU A 115 -1.24 11.15 6.48
N PHE A 116 -0.45 11.58 5.50
CA PHE A 116 1.00 11.65 5.62
C PHE A 116 1.47 13.06 5.94
N TYR A 117 2.43 13.14 6.87
CA TYR A 117 3.07 14.38 7.31
C TYR A 117 4.57 14.19 7.23
N ARG A 118 5.23 14.79 6.23
CA ARG A 118 6.66 14.59 5.98
C ARG A 118 7.34 15.89 5.56
N GLY A 119 8.57 16.11 6.02
CA GLY A 119 9.35 17.28 5.64
C GLY A 119 10.49 17.58 6.61
N GLU A 120 11.19 18.68 6.38
CA GLU A 120 12.31 19.10 7.22
C GLU A 120 11.83 19.83 8.48
N VAL A 121 12.35 19.40 9.64
CA VAL A 121 12.21 20.05 10.94
C VAL A 121 13.61 20.25 11.51
N ASN A 122 14.00 21.49 11.80
CA ASN A 122 15.30 21.82 12.40
C ASN A 122 16.52 21.19 11.67
N GLY A 123 16.45 21.04 10.34
CA GLY A 123 17.52 20.47 9.52
C GLY A 123 17.54 18.94 9.42
N SER A 124 16.55 18.25 10.00
CA SER A 124 16.35 16.80 9.86
C SER A 124 15.05 16.51 9.13
N PHE A 125 15.05 15.53 8.23
CA PHE A 125 13.83 15.10 7.56
C PHE A 125 13.06 14.13 8.47
N VAL A 126 11.83 14.48 8.81
CA VAL A 126 10.95 13.67 9.67
C VAL A 126 9.70 13.25 8.90
N SER A 127 9.11 12.13 9.31
CA SER A 127 7.91 11.58 8.68
C SER A 127 7.03 10.88 9.72
N GLY A 128 5.74 11.20 9.69
CA GLY A 128 4.70 10.52 10.46
C GLY A 128 3.43 10.34 9.64
N ASN A 129 2.50 9.56 10.17
CA ASN A 129 1.19 9.38 9.55
C ASN A 129 0.09 9.08 10.56
N ALA A 130 -1.14 9.38 10.18
CA ALA A 130 -2.34 8.94 10.87
C ALA A 130 -3.19 8.13 9.90
N GLN A 131 -3.59 6.93 10.32
CA GLN A 131 -4.43 6.03 9.54
C GLN A 131 -5.85 6.07 10.09
N LEU A 132 -6.81 6.17 9.17
CA LEU A 132 -8.22 6.29 9.44
C LEU A 132 -9.00 5.19 8.74
N THR A 133 -10.11 4.80 9.34
CA THR A 133 -11.15 3.94 8.78
C THR A 133 -12.50 4.51 9.22
N ASP A 134 -13.48 4.58 8.32
CA ASP A 134 -14.77 5.24 8.59
C ASP A 134 -14.64 6.66 9.19
N ASP A 135 -13.65 7.43 8.70
CA ASP A 135 -13.29 8.76 9.22
C ASP A 135 -12.87 8.77 10.70
N ARG A 136 -12.29 7.67 11.20
CA ARG A 136 -11.81 7.55 12.58
C ARG A 136 -10.38 7.05 12.62
N VAL A 137 -9.54 7.77 13.35
CA VAL A 137 -8.16 7.34 13.62
C VAL A 137 -8.18 5.99 14.32
N TRP A 138 -7.39 5.05 13.80
CA TRP A 138 -7.18 3.74 14.43
C TRP A 138 -5.69 3.42 14.61
N GLN A 139 -4.81 4.17 13.94
CA GLN A 139 -3.37 4.06 14.17
C GLN A 139 -2.69 5.40 13.89
N VAL A 140 -1.71 5.75 14.73
CA VAL A 140 -0.83 6.91 14.55
C VAL A 140 0.61 6.44 14.62
N ASN A 141 1.39 6.81 13.61
CA ASN A 141 2.84 6.63 13.58
C ASN A 141 3.48 8.01 13.75
N GLU A 142 3.93 8.31 14.97
CA GLU A 142 4.52 9.60 15.31
C GLU A 142 5.94 9.73 14.69
N PRO A 143 6.33 10.92 14.19
CA PRO A 143 7.69 11.16 13.73
C PRO A 143 8.70 11.10 14.88
N VAL A 144 9.91 10.66 14.55
CA VAL A 144 11.09 10.85 15.41
C VAL A 144 11.71 12.20 15.04
N PHE A 145 11.86 13.09 16.03
CA PHE A 145 12.35 14.47 15.87
C PHE A 145 13.82 14.62 16.28
#